data_AF-A0A6I5N6Z2-F1
#
_entry.id   AF-A0A6I5N6Z2-F1
#
_cell.length_a   1.000
_cell.length_b   1.000
_cell.length_c   1.000
_cell.angle_alpha   90.00
_cell.angle_beta   90.00
_cell.angle_gamma   90.00
#
_symmetry.space_group_name_H-M   'P 1'
#
loop_
_entity.id
_entity.type
_entity.pdbx_description
1 polymer ?
#
loop_
_entity_poly.entity_id
_entity_poly.type
_entity_poly.pdbx_seq_one_letter_code
_entity_poly.pdbx_strand_id
1 'polypeptide(L)'
;MSQARNKPKAKYDEISDTLIITFESGAKATGISLTDHILLRYDFENHKPVGLHLTDYSILIQPTEIGVQNFPMTHLAKLSEAEQDEIFRVLLAEPVNQFLSLSAYTVSITERMPIIALKKLPNAVVA
;
A
#
# COMPACT_ATOMS: atom_id res chain seq x y z
N MET A 1 27.95 7.24 -0.13
CA MET A 1 27.68 5.79 -0.26
C MET A 1 26.34 5.64 -0.96
N SER A 2 26.34 5.19 -2.22
CA SER A 2 25.12 5.02 -3.01
C SER A 2 24.47 3.70 -2.61
N GLN A 3 23.34 3.74 -1.90
CA GLN A 3 22.52 2.54 -1.74
C GLN A 3 21.98 2.17 -3.12
N ALA A 4 22.35 0.99 -3.62
CA ALA A 4 21.74 0.45 -4.82
C ALA A 4 20.22 0.39 -4.60
N ARG A 5 19.45 1.17 -5.36
CA ARG A 5 17.98 1.08 -5.36
C ARG A 5 17.61 -0.32 -5.80
N ASN A 6 17.37 -1.23 -4.84
CA ASN A 6 16.78 -2.52 -5.15
C ASN A 6 15.40 -2.24 -5.74
N LYS A 7 15.19 -2.69 -6.97
CA LYS A 7 13.88 -2.59 -7.61
C LYS A 7 12.87 -3.41 -6.79
N PRO A 8 11.65 -2.90 -6.58
CA PRO A 8 10.59 -3.70 -5.98
C PRO A 8 10.43 -5.04 -6.70
N LYS A 9 10.17 -6.10 -5.94
CA LYS A 9 9.88 -7.45 -6.48
C LYS A 9 8.47 -7.84 -6.11
N ALA A 10 7.67 -8.25 -7.10
CA ALA A 10 6.36 -8.84 -6.84
C ALA A 10 6.41 -10.36 -6.90
N LYS A 11 5.68 -11.02 -6.01
CA LYS A 11 5.42 -12.46 -6.04
C LYS A 11 3.94 -12.68 -5.77
N TYR A 12 3.27 -13.33 -6.72
CA TYR A 12 1.88 -13.75 -6.56
C TYR A 12 1.82 -15.18 -6.05
N ASP A 13 0.95 -15.44 -5.08
CA ASP A 13 0.59 -16.77 -4.60
C ASP A 13 -0.86 -17.05 -5.00
N GLU A 14 -1.04 -17.98 -5.94
CA GLU A 14 -2.34 -18.36 -6.48
C GLU A 14 -3.24 -19.06 -5.45
N ILE A 15 -2.65 -19.76 -4.46
CA ILE A 15 -3.44 -20.53 -3.48
C ILE A 15 -4.13 -19.59 -2.49
N SER A 16 -3.42 -18.54 -2.08
CA SER A 16 -3.93 -17.56 -1.11
C SER A 16 -4.47 -16.28 -1.75
N ASP A 17 -4.51 -16.21 -3.10
CA ASP A 17 -4.85 -15.01 -3.88
C ASP A 17 -4.16 -13.75 -3.32
N THR A 18 -2.85 -13.86 -3.07
CA THR A 18 -2.08 -12.81 -2.40
C THR A 18 -0.90 -12.37 -3.25
N LEU A 19 -0.82 -11.07 -3.54
CA LEU A 19 0.35 -10.44 -4.13
C LEU A 19 1.23 -9.81 -3.04
N ILE A 20 2.47 -10.28 -2.96
CA ILE A 20 3.48 -9.72 -2.06
C ILE A 20 4.44 -8.86 -2.89
N ILE A 21 4.55 -7.58 -2.54
CA ILE A 21 5.52 -6.65 -3.12
C ILE A 21 6.58 -6.36 -2.07
N THR A 22 7.83 -6.70 -2.37
CA THR A 22 8.98 -6.49 -1.48
C THR A 22 9.81 -5.31 -1.97
N PHE A 23 9.97 -4.30 -1.12
CA PHE A 23 10.86 -3.15 -1.37
C PHE A 23 12.26 -3.40 -0.79
N GLU A 24 12.32 -4.05 0.37
CA GLU A 24 13.57 -4.41 1.03
C GLU A 24 13.49 -5.83 1.59
N SER A 25 14.48 -6.67 1.27
CA SER A 25 14.52 -8.06 1.71
C SER A 25 15.18 -8.20 3.09
N GLY A 26 14.62 -9.03 3.96
CA GLY A 26 15.22 -9.36 5.26
C GLY A 26 15.05 -8.30 6.36
N ALA A 27 14.40 -7.18 6.07
CA ALA A 27 14.12 -6.16 7.08
C ALA A 27 13.01 -6.62 8.05
N LYS A 28 13.18 -6.30 9.33
CA LYS A 28 12.10 -6.39 10.32
C LYS A 28 11.05 -5.33 9.99
N ALA A 29 9.79 -5.69 10.08
CA ALA A 29 8.70 -4.78 9.77
C ALA A 29 7.44 -5.14 10.55
N THR A 30 6.71 -4.12 10.96
CA THR A 30 5.37 -4.20 11.52
C THR A 30 4.34 -4.18 10.39
N GLY A 31 3.31 -5.02 10.48
CA GLY A 31 2.18 -4.99 9.54
C GLY A 31 1.15 -3.95 9.96
N ILE A 32 0.85 -3.00 9.07
CA ILE A 32 -0.15 -1.96 9.25
C ILE A 32 -1.26 -2.22 8.23
N SER A 33 -2.43 -2.63 8.69
CA SER A 33 -3.60 -2.77 7.81
C SER A 33 -4.06 -1.37 7.39
N LEU A 34 -4.04 -1.11 6.09
CA LEU A 34 -4.61 0.12 5.51
C LEU A 34 -6.10 -0.08 5.24
N THR A 35 -6.45 -1.28 4.77
CA THR A 35 -7.81 -1.78 4.52
C THR A 35 -7.90 -3.25 4.98
N ASP A 36 -9.01 -3.93 4.70
CA ASP A 36 -9.13 -5.39 4.86
C ASP A 36 -8.19 -6.17 3.91
N HIS A 37 -7.86 -5.59 2.75
CA HIS A 37 -7.15 -6.29 1.68
C HIS A 37 -5.71 -5.80 1.46
N ILE A 38 -5.35 -4.66 2.06
CA ILE A 38 -4.05 -4.02 1.84
C ILE A 38 -3.34 -3.81 3.17
N LEU A 39 -2.19 -4.46 3.31
CA LEU A 39 -1.31 -4.34 4.47
C LEU A 39 0.05 -3.78 4.06
N LEU A 40 0.43 -2.67 4.69
CA LEU A 40 1.75 -2.07 4.58
C LEU A 40 2.69 -2.72 5.59
N ARG A 41 3.85 -3.19 5.12
CA ARG A 41 4.94 -3.61 6.01
C ARG A 41 5.85 -2.41 6.23
N TYR A 42 5.96 -1.95 7.47
CA TYR A 42 6.67 -0.75 7.84
C TYR A 42 7.72 -1.01 8.91
N ASP A 43 8.92 -0.47 8.71
CA ASP A 43 10.00 -0.48 9.69
C ASP A 43 10.00 0.87 10.42
N PHE A 44 9.51 0.88 11.65
CA PHE A 44 9.45 2.07 12.51
C PHE A 44 10.81 2.51 13.03
N GLU A 45 11.81 1.62 13.11
CA GLU A 45 13.15 1.99 13.58
C GLU A 45 13.89 2.82 12.52
N ASN A 46 13.69 2.46 11.24
CA ASN A 46 14.35 3.12 10.11
C ASN A 46 13.42 4.04 9.31
N HIS A 47 12.18 4.24 9.76
CA HIS A 47 11.15 5.04 9.11
C HIS A 47 11.00 4.76 7.62
N LYS A 48 10.84 3.48 7.26
CA LYS A 48 10.81 3.05 5.84
C LYS A 48 9.79 1.95 5.53
N PRO A 49 9.16 2.00 4.34
CA PRO A 49 8.32 0.91 3.87
C PRO A 49 9.19 -0.28 3.44
N VAL A 50 8.86 -1.47 3.92
CA VAL A 50 9.54 -2.73 3.60
C VAL A 50 8.80 -3.50 2.50
N GLY A 51 7.48 -3.38 2.42
CA GLY A 51 6.69 -4.05 1.39
C GLY A 51 5.18 -3.83 1.52
N LEU A 52 4.43 -4.46 0.62
CA LEU A 52 2.96 -4.52 0.62
C LEU A 52 2.50 -5.98 0.53
N HIS A 53 1.44 -6.30 1.24
CA HIS A 53 0.67 -7.53 1.07
C HIS A 53 -0.72 -7.14 0.59
N LEU A 54 -1.13 -7.69 -0.55
CA LEU A 54 -2.40 -7.44 -1.19
C LEU A 54 -3.15 -8.78 -1.26
N THR A 55 -4.11 -8.99 -0.36
CA THR A 55 -4.96 -10.20 -0.34
C THR A 55 -6.18 -9.99 -1.22
N ASP A 56 -6.81 -11.08 -1.64
CA ASP A 56 -7.91 -11.05 -2.62
C ASP A 56 -7.50 -10.27 -3.88
N TYR A 57 -6.25 -10.45 -4.30
CA TYR A 57 -5.63 -9.64 -5.36
C TYR A 57 -6.40 -9.73 -6.67
N SER A 58 -6.91 -10.92 -7.00
CA SER A 58 -7.75 -11.15 -8.16
C SER A 58 -9.02 -10.30 -8.18
N ILE A 59 -9.51 -9.87 -7.01
CA ILE A 59 -10.66 -8.96 -6.86
C ILE A 59 -10.17 -7.51 -6.92
N LEU A 60 -9.07 -7.17 -6.23
CA LEU A 60 -8.51 -5.81 -6.19
C LEU A 60 -8.18 -5.25 -7.57
N ILE A 61 -7.85 -6.11 -8.54
CA ILE A 61 -7.54 -5.70 -9.92
C ILE A 61 -8.74 -5.71 -10.86
N GLN A 62 -9.93 -6.11 -10.40
CA GLN A 62 -11.09 -6.15 -11.28
C GLN A 62 -11.50 -4.73 -11.67
N PRO A 63 -11.73 -4.48 -12.97
CA PRO A 63 -12.32 -3.24 -13.39
C PRO A 63 -13.74 -3.14 -12.84
N THR A 64 -14.14 -1.93 -12.46
CA THR A 64 -15.55 -1.65 -12.19
C THR A 64 -16.17 -1.02 -13.42
N GLU A 65 -17.51 -1.01 -13.50
CA GLU A 65 -18.24 -0.26 -14.54
C GLU A 65 -17.88 1.24 -14.52
N ILE A 66 -17.37 1.75 -13.39
CA ILE A 66 -17.07 3.16 -13.14
C ILE A 66 -15.59 3.32 -12.73
N GLY A 67 -14.68 2.77 -13.53
CA GLY A 67 -13.24 2.97 -13.37
C GLY A 67 -12.56 2.04 -12.36
N VAL A 68 -11.53 2.55 -11.67
CA VAL A 68 -10.73 1.76 -10.73
C VAL A 68 -11.45 1.58 -9.38
N GLN A 69 -11.27 0.41 -8.76
CA GLN A 69 -11.81 0.15 -7.44
C GLN A 69 -11.04 0.93 -6.37
N ASN A 70 -11.77 1.69 -5.56
CA ASN A 70 -11.24 2.45 -4.42
C ASN A 70 -11.79 1.85 -3.13
N PHE A 71 -10.95 1.80 -2.10
CA PHE A 71 -11.27 1.22 -0.80
C PHE A 71 -11.08 2.28 0.29
N PRO A 72 -12.03 2.42 1.22
CA PRO A 72 -11.87 3.33 2.36
C PRO A 72 -10.76 2.84 3.29
N MET A 73 -9.93 3.75 3.77
CA MET A 73 -8.86 3.45 4.73
C MET A 73 -9.38 3.52 6.16
N THR A 74 -10.11 2.49 6.58
CA THR A 74 -10.83 2.46 7.87
C THR A 74 -9.95 1.97 9.04
N HIS A 75 -8.78 1.41 8.77
CA HIS A 75 -8.02 0.63 9.78
C HIS A 75 -6.88 1.39 10.47
N LEU A 76 -6.66 2.66 10.10
CA LEU A 76 -5.60 3.48 10.72
C LEU A 76 -5.97 4.02 12.11
N ALA A 77 -7.22 3.92 12.54
CA ALA A 77 -7.71 4.49 13.79
C ALA A 77 -7.01 3.97 15.06
N LYS A 78 -6.31 2.83 14.97
CA LYS A 78 -5.52 2.26 16.07
C LYS A 78 -4.14 2.90 16.24
N LEU A 79 -3.68 3.67 15.25
CA LEU A 79 -2.42 4.41 15.29
C LEU A 79 -2.63 5.78 15.92
N SER A 80 -1.59 6.31 16.56
CA SER A 80 -1.55 7.71 16.99
C SER A 80 -1.60 8.66 15.78
N GLU A 81 -2.03 9.91 15.99
CA GLU A 81 -2.09 10.90 14.90
C GLU A 81 -0.74 11.09 14.20
N ALA A 82 0.36 11.10 14.96
CA ALA A 82 1.71 11.22 14.41
C ALA A 82 2.08 10.05 13.50
N GLU A 83 1.73 8.81 13.90
CA GLU A 83 1.93 7.62 13.07
C GLU A 83 1.02 7.65 11.83
N GLN A 84 -0.23 8.08 11.95
CA GLN A 84 -1.12 8.22 10.79
C GLN A 84 -0.56 9.20 9.75
N ASP A 85 -0.07 10.36 10.19
CA ASP A 85 0.58 11.35 9.34
C ASP A 85 1.83 10.80 8.66
N GLU A 86 2.61 9.99 9.39
CA GLU A 86 3.77 9.30 8.85
C GLU A 86 3.38 8.30 7.77
N ILE A 87 2.35 7.48 8.01
CA ILE A 87 1.85 6.54 7.02
C ILE A 87 1.33 7.28 5.78
N PHE A 88 0.60 8.39 5.91
CA PHE A 88 0.19 9.17 4.74
C PHE A 88 1.37 9.70 3.93
N ARG A 89 2.43 10.19 4.59
CA ARG A 89 3.67 10.59 3.89
C ARG A 89 4.31 9.43 3.14
N VAL A 90 4.36 8.25 3.76
CA VAL A 90 4.90 7.02 3.15
C VAL A 90 4.09 6.59 1.93
N LEU A 91 2.75 6.61 2.01
CA LEU A 91 1.87 6.25 0.90
C LEU A 91 1.99 7.20 -0.30
N LEU A 92 2.33 8.47 -0.06
CA LEU A 92 2.52 9.48 -1.10
C LEU A 92 3.92 9.47 -1.71
N ALA A 93 4.88 8.75 -1.12
CA ALA A 93 6.28 8.70 -1.55
C ALA A 93 6.66 7.39 -2.26
N GLU A 94 7.77 7.41 -2.98
CA GLU A 94 8.37 6.18 -3.50
C GLU A 94 8.89 5.30 -2.34
N PRO A 95 8.84 3.96 -2.49
CA PRO A 95 8.33 3.22 -3.64
C PRO A 95 6.80 3.00 -3.62
N VAL A 96 6.11 3.32 -2.52
CA VAL A 96 4.72 2.90 -2.30
C VAL A 96 3.75 3.53 -3.29
N ASN A 97 3.95 4.82 -3.61
CA ASN A 97 3.10 5.55 -4.55
C ASN A 97 3.17 5.02 -5.99
N GLN A 98 4.11 4.12 -6.32
CA GLN A 98 4.15 3.43 -7.61
C GLN A 98 3.06 2.34 -7.71
N PHE A 99 2.60 1.82 -6.57
CA PHE A 99 1.66 0.71 -6.48
C PHE A 99 0.29 1.14 -5.96
N LEU A 100 0.25 2.14 -5.07
CA LEU A 100 -0.99 2.61 -4.46
C LEU A 100 -1.24 4.08 -4.79
N SER A 101 -2.51 4.44 -4.93
CA SER A 101 -2.97 5.80 -5.09
C SER A 101 -3.76 6.19 -3.84
N LEU A 102 -3.22 7.10 -3.04
CA LEU A 102 -3.93 7.72 -1.93
C LEU A 102 -4.71 8.93 -2.43
N SER A 103 -5.99 9.02 -2.06
CA SER A 103 -6.82 10.21 -2.27
C SER A 103 -7.84 10.34 -1.15
N ALA A 104 -8.68 11.37 -1.21
CA ALA A 104 -9.70 11.63 -0.20
C ALA A 104 -11.06 11.81 -0.85
N TYR A 105 -12.05 11.04 -0.38
CA TYR A 105 -13.45 11.28 -0.70
C TYR A 105 -13.99 12.36 0.23
N THR A 106 -14.45 13.47 -0.34
CA THR A 106 -14.98 14.61 0.41
C THR A 106 -16.48 14.42 0.60
N VAL A 107 -16.88 13.88 1.75
CA VAL A 107 -18.30 13.64 2.11
C VAL A 107 -19.00 14.98 2.33
N SER A 108 -18.30 15.92 2.97
CA SER A 108 -18.75 17.30 3.19
C SER A 108 -17.55 18.26 3.23
N ILE A 109 -17.80 19.56 3.36
CA ILE A 109 -16.73 20.59 3.41
C ILE A 109 -15.73 20.31 4.55
N THR A 110 -16.18 19.72 5.65
CA THR A 110 -15.38 19.43 6.85
C THR A 110 -14.97 17.97 6.98
N GLU A 111 -15.58 17.07 6.21
CA GLU A 111 -15.38 15.63 6.34
C GLU A 111 -14.73 15.04 5.09
N ARG A 112 -13.55 14.47 5.30
CA ARG A 112 -12.80 13.76 4.26
C ARG A 112 -12.46 12.36 4.73
N MET A 113 -12.83 11.38 3.92
CA MET A 113 -12.49 9.99 4.15
C MET A 113 -11.31 9.62 3.26
N PRO A 114 -10.17 9.17 3.81
CA PRO A 114 -9.06 8.66 3.01
C PRO A 114 -9.49 7.39 2.28
N ILE A 115 -9.18 7.34 0.99
CA ILE A 115 -9.44 6.20 0.11
C ILE A 115 -8.16 5.82 -0.62
N ILE A 116 -8.02 4.53 -0.90
CA ILE A 116 -6.86 3.97 -1.57
C ILE A 116 -7.28 3.09 -2.73
N ALA A 117 -6.55 3.18 -3.84
CA ALA A 117 -6.72 2.31 -5.00
C ALA A 117 -5.39 1.69 -5.39
N LEU A 118 -5.46 0.48 -5.94
CA LEU A 118 -4.31 -0.16 -6.56
C LEU A 118 -4.06 0.47 -7.95
N LYS A 119 -2.79 0.77 -8.24
CA LYS A 119 -2.34 1.17 -9.57
C LYS A 119 -1.99 -0.06 -10.40
N LYS A 120 -2.06 0.07 -11.72
CA LYS A 120 -1.53 -0.94 -12.63
C LYS A 120 -0.06 -1.20 -12.28
N LEU A 121 0.29 -2.46 -12.01
CA LEU A 121 1.66 -2.82 -11.65
C LEU A 121 2.63 -2.38 -12.76
N PRO A 122 3.78 -1.79 -12.41
CA PRO A 122 4.83 -1.52 -13.38
C PRO A 122 5.32 -2.83 -14.01
N ASN A 123 5.43 -2.88 -15.33
CA ASN A 123 5.93 -4.05 -16.07
C ASN A 123 7.30 -4.56 -15.57
N ALA A 124 8.11 -3.70 -14.95
CA ALA A 124 9.44 -4.02 -14.45
C ALA A 124 9.45 -4.78 -13.11
N VAL A 125 8.28 -4.99 -12.48
CA VAL A 125 8.15 -5.57 -11.12
C VAL A 125 7.59 -6.99 -11.15
N VAL A 126 6.92 -7.37 -12.25
CA VAL A 126 6.39 -8.73 -12.48
C VAL A 126 7.52 -9.58 -13.07
N ALA A 127 7.97 -10.58 -12.33
CA ALA A 127 9.03 -11.52 -12.72
C ALA A 127 8.46 -12.91 -13.01
#